data_AF-A0A0D3A0R9-F1
#
_entry.id   AF-A0A0D3A0R9-F1
#
_cell.length_a   1.000
_cell.length_b   1.000
_cell.length_c   1.000
_cell.angle_alpha   90.00
_cell.angle_beta   90.00
_cell.angle_gamma   90.00
#
_symmetry.space_group_name_H-M   'P 1'
#
loop_
_entity.id
_entity.type
_entity.pdbx_description
1 polymer ?
#
loop_
_entity_poly.entity_id
_entity_poly.type
_entity_poly.pdbx_seq_one_letter_code
_entity_poly.pdbx_strand_id
1 'polypeptide(L)'
;MVRDPKTCTRAFFSTTSTSEDGLNNFSESYNSGLKKARSLPLVEMLETMRRQTMVRIEVRKKKLLKYRKKYSEKVANTIAEEEEKRKW
;
A
#
# COMPACT_ATOMS: atom_id res chain seq x y z
N MET A 1 21.31 18.38 16.10
CA MET A 1 20.54 17.46 16.97
C MET A 1 20.56 16.06 16.36
N VAL A 2 21.06 15.07 17.09
CA VAL A 2 21.01 13.66 16.66
C VAL A 2 19.57 13.17 16.88
N ARG A 3 18.89 12.68 15.83
CA ARG A 3 17.53 12.13 15.95
C ARG A 3 17.60 10.71 16.48
N ASP A 4 16.75 10.35 17.43
CA ASP A 4 16.63 8.98 17.92
C ASP A 4 16.15 8.04 16.78
N PRO A 5 16.95 7.03 16.37
CA PRO A 5 16.57 6.08 15.34
C PRO A 5 15.22 5.39 15.57
N LYS A 6 14.82 5.21 16.84
CA LYS A 6 13.55 4.57 17.20
C LYS A 6 12.32 5.36 16.76
N THR A 7 12.46 6.68 16.66
CA THR A 7 11.35 7.57 16.28
C THR A 7 11.21 7.75 14.78
N CYS A 8 12.23 7.39 14.00
CA CYS A 8 12.30 7.70 12.57
C CYS A 8 12.51 6.47 11.67
N THR A 9 12.82 5.29 12.24
CA THR A 9 13.15 4.08 11.46
C THR A 9 12.03 3.07 11.53
N ARG A 10 11.58 2.59 10.36
CA ARG A 10 10.48 1.62 10.22
C ARG A 10 10.71 0.30 10.97
N ALA A 11 11.97 -0.08 11.22
CA ALA A 11 12.31 -1.27 12.00
C ALA A 11 11.81 -1.23 13.45
N PHE A 12 11.54 -0.04 14.00
CA PHE A 12 11.06 0.14 15.38
C PHE A 12 9.56 0.46 15.48
N PHE A 13 8.84 0.50 14.34
CA PHE A 13 7.40 0.72 14.34
C PHE A 13 6.64 -0.61 14.40
N SER A 14 5.48 -0.59 15.07
CA SER A 14 4.59 -1.75 15.07
C SER A 14 4.16 -2.10 13.65
N THR A 15 4.06 -3.41 13.37
CA THR A 15 3.50 -3.91 12.12
C THR A 15 1.97 -3.91 12.12
N THR A 16 1.35 -3.70 13.29
CA THR A 16 -0.10 -3.60 13.44
C THR A 16 -0.57 -2.15 13.30
N SER A 17 -1.75 -1.97 12.68
CA SER A 17 -2.42 -0.67 12.67
C SER A 17 -2.86 -0.32 14.09
N THR A 18 -2.50 0.86 14.56
CA THR A 18 -2.97 1.41 15.84
C THR A 18 -4.22 2.27 15.70
N SER A 19 -4.73 2.46 14.47
CA SER A 19 -5.92 3.26 14.18
C SER A 19 -7.11 2.40 13.77
N GLU A 20 -8.27 2.68 14.36
CA GLU A 20 -9.56 2.04 14.01
C GLU A 20 -9.95 2.34 12.56
N ASP A 21 -9.79 3.59 12.11
CA ASP A 21 -10.07 4.00 10.73
C ASP A 21 -9.22 3.23 9.71
N GLY A 22 -7.95 2.99 10.04
CA GLY A 22 -7.05 2.18 9.21
C GLY A 22 -7.56 0.75 9.08
N LEU A 23 -8.00 0.14 10.19
CA LEU A 23 -8.57 -1.21 10.20
C LEU A 23 -9.89 -1.29 9.43
N ASN A 24 -10.75 -0.29 9.57
CA ASN A 24 -12.02 -0.22 8.85
C ASN A 24 -11.78 -0.10 7.34
N ASN A 25 -10.88 0.80 6.91
CA ASN A 25 -10.53 0.96 5.50
C ASN A 25 -10.01 -0.34 4.86
N PHE A 26 -9.21 -1.12 5.59
CA PHE A 26 -8.76 -2.42 5.10
C PHE A 26 -9.92 -3.40 4.93
N SER A 27 -10.83 -3.44 5.89
CA SER A 27 -12.00 -4.32 5.87
C SER A 27 -12.96 -3.95 4.73
N GLU A 28 -13.27 -2.67 4.56
CA GLU A 28 -14.10 -2.16 3.46
C GLU A 28 -13.46 -2.43 2.09
N SER A 29 -12.15 -2.17 1.96
CA SER A 29 -11.41 -2.44 0.72
C SER A 29 -11.43 -3.91 0.36
N TYR A 30 -11.20 -4.79 1.33
CA TYR A 30 -11.28 -6.25 1.14
C TYR A 30 -12.69 -6.66 0.72
N ASN A 31 -13.70 -6.21 1.46
CA ASN A 31 -15.10 -6.50 1.20
C ASN A 31 -15.56 -6.02 -0.19
N SER A 32 -15.11 -4.85 -0.63
CA SER A 32 -15.42 -4.30 -1.95
C SER A 32 -14.88 -5.17 -3.09
N GLY A 33 -13.67 -5.73 -2.93
CA GLY A 33 -13.06 -6.62 -3.91
C GLY A 33 -13.82 -7.95 -4.03
N LEU A 34 -14.37 -8.42 -2.92
CA LEU A 34 -15.13 -9.67 -2.87
C LEU A 34 -16.59 -9.55 -3.29
N LYS A 35 -17.15 -8.33 -3.29
CA LYS A 35 -18.60 -8.11 -3.45
C LYS A 35 -19.21 -8.86 -4.64
N LYS A 36 -18.50 -8.91 -5.77
CA LYS A 36 -18.95 -9.63 -6.98
C LYS A 36 -18.68 -11.14 -6.95
N ALA A 37 -17.62 -11.58 -6.26
CA ALA A 37 -17.24 -12.99 -6.20
C ALA A 37 -18.08 -13.76 -5.18
N ARG A 38 -18.59 -13.10 -4.13
CA ARG A 38 -19.39 -13.73 -3.07
C ARG A 38 -20.73 -14.32 -3.52
N SER A 39 -21.28 -13.86 -4.63
CA SER A 39 -22.51 -14.42 -5.18
C SER A 39 -22.29 -15.75 -5.91
N LEU A 40 -21.03 -16.18 -6.08
CA LEU A 40 -20.66 -17.40 -6.79
C LEU A 40 -20.52 -18.57 -5.80
N PRO A 41 -20.71 -19.82 -6.25
CA PRO A 41 -20.37 -21.01 -5.47
C PRO A 41 -18.91 -20.96 -4.99
N LEU A 42 -18.62 -21.61 -3.86
CA LEU A 42 -17.34 -21.52 -3.15
C LEU A 42 -16.11 -21.67 -4.07
N VAL A 43 -16.09 -22.70 -4.92
CA VAL A 43 -14.96 -22.96 -5.83
C VAL A 43 -14.80 -21.84 -6.86
N GLU A 44 -15.91 -21.38 -7.43
CA GLU A 44 -15.91 -20.34 -8.46
C GLU A 44 -15.56 -18.96 -7.87
N MET A 45 -16.02 -18.67 -6.65
CA MET A 45 -15.64 -17.48 -5.88
C MET A 45 -14.11 -17.44 -5.71
N LEU A 46 -13.50 -18.53 -5.23
CA LEU A 46 -12.06 -18.61 -4.99
C LEU A 46 -11.26 -18.46 -6.28
N GLU A 47 -11.67 -19.13 -7.35
CA GLU A 47 -11.02 -19.00 -8.68
C GLU A 47 -11.12 -17.57 -9.22
N THR A 48 -12.27 -16.92 -9.03
CA THR A 48 -12.48 -15.53 -9.44
C THR A 48 -11.56 -14.57 -8.68
N MET A 49 -11.46 -14.72 -7.35
CA MET A 49 -10.55 -13.94 -6.51
C MET A 49 -9.09 -14.13 -6.91
N ARG A 50 -8.68 -15.37 -7.18
CA ARG A 50 -7.33 -15.71 -7.62
C ARG A 50 -6.99 -15.02 -8.94
N ARG A 51 -7.86 -15.15 -9.95
CA ARG A 51 -7.67 -14.51 -11.26
C ARG A 51 -7.60 -12.98 -11.16
N GLN A 52 -8.51 -12.36 -10.42
CA GLN A 52 -8.48 -10.92 -10.21
C GLN A 52 -7.18 -10.46 -9.55
N THR A 53 -6.69 -11.21 -8.56
CA THR A 53 -5.43 -10.92 -7.87
C THR A 53 -4.25 -11.02 -8.81
N MET A 54 -4.15 -12.09 -9.61
CA MET A 54 -3.07 -12.27 -10.59
C MET A 54 -3.05 -11.13 -11.62
N VAL A 55 -4.20 -10.75 -12.18
CA VAL A 55 -4.29 -9.63 -13.14
C VAL A 55 -3.83 -8.33 -12.50
N ARG A 56 -4.26 -8.05 -11.25
CA ARG A 56 -3.86 -6.86 -10.50
C ARG A 56 -2.35 -6.81 -10.22
N ILE A 57 -1.74 -7.96 -9.93
CA ILE A 57 -0.29 -8.08 -9.73
C ILE A 57 0.45 -7.82 -11.04
N GLU A 58 0.02 -8.44 -12.14
CA GLU A 58 0.66 -8.28 -13.45
C GLU A 58 0.60 -6.83 -13.95
N VAL A 59 -0.56 -6.17 -13.79
CA VAL A 59 -0.70 -4.74 -14.13
C VAL A 59 0.25 -3.88 -13.29
N ARG A 60 0.36 -4.15 -11.99
CA ARG A 60 1.29 -3.42 -11.10
C ARG A 60 2.75 -3.68 -11.47
N LYS A 61 3.10 -4.93 -11.78
CA LYS A 61 4.44 -5.32 -12.23
C LYS A 61 4.82 -4.57 -13.51
N LYS A 62 3.95 -4.52 -14.52
CA LYS A 62 4.18 -3.77 -15.76
C LYS A 62 4.39 -2.27 -15.52
N LYS A 63 3.63 -1.67 -14.59
CA LYS A 63 3.83 -0.27 -14.19
C LYS A 63 5.19 -0.07 -13.51
N LEU A 64 5.57 -0.97 -12.61
CA LEU A 64 6.84 -0.93 -11.90
C LEU A 64 8.03 -1.06 -12.87
N LEU A 65 7.96 -1.97 -13.84
CA LEU A 65 9.02 -2.15 -14.85
C LEU A 65 9.25 -0.90 -15.72
N LYS A 66 8.21 -0.10 -15.94
CA LYS A 66 8.33 1.20 -16.65
C LYS A 66 8.84 2.32 -15.75
N TYR A 67 8.82 2.12 -14.42
CA TYR A 67 9.20 3.12 -13.46
C TYR A 67 10.73 3.17 -13.30
N ARG A 68 11.34 4.29 -13.72
CA ARG A 68 12.81 4.46 -13.69
C ARG A 68 13.31 5.34 -12.54
N LYS A 69 12.42 5.97 -11.77
CA LYS A 69 12.82 6.88 -10.68
C LYS A 69 13.24 6.08 -9.44
N LYS A 70 14.15 6.66 -8.65
CA LYS A 70 14.70 6.07 -7.43
C LYS A 70 13.67 5.91 -6.29
N TYR A 71 12.75 6.86 -6.19
CA TYR A 71 11.70 6.90 -5.16
C TYR A 71 10.34 6.95 -5.82
N SER A 72 9.28 6.51 -5.11
CA SER A 72 7.92 6.75 -5.56
C SER A 72 7.63 8.25 -5.64
N GLU A 73 6.67 8.64 -6.46
CA GLU A 73 6.34 10.06 -6.68
C GLU A 73 5.94 10.77 -5.39
N LYS A 74 5.15 10.11 -4.53
CA LYS A 74 4.80 10.62 -3.20
C LYS A 74 6.05 10.89 -2.36
N VAL A 75 6.99 9.94 -2.31
CA VAL A 75 8.22 10.08 -1.52
C VAL A 75 9.12 11.17 -2.10
N ALA A 76 9.24 11.26 -3.43
CA ALA A 76 10.01 12.30 -4.08
C ALA A 76 9.48 13.70 -3.73
N ASN A 77 8.16 13.89 -3.75
CA ASN A 77 7.53 15.17 -3.38
C ASN A 77 7.76 15.49 -1.90
N THR A 78 7.59 14.51 -1.00
CA THR A 78 7.84 14.72 0.44
C THR A 78 9.32 15.07 0.71
N ILE A 79 10.26 14.46 -0.01
CA ILE A 79 11.69 14.81 0.12
C ILE A 79 11.92 16.27 -0.32
N ALA A 80 11.35 16.68 -1.46
CA ALA A 80 11.51 18.05 -1.96
C ALA A 80 10.93 19.10 -1.00
N GLU A 81 9.74 18.84 -0.45
CA GLU A 81 9.11 19.70 0.57
C GLU A 81 9.97 19.81 1.84
N GLU A 82 10.50 18.69 2.33
CA GLU A 82 11.34 18.68 3.54
C GLU A 82 12.71 19.33 3.29
N GLU A 83 13.27 19.23 2.08
CA GLU A 83 14.49 19.94 1.68
C GLU A 83 14.27 21.45 1.60
N GLU A 84 13.11 21.92 1.15
CA GLU A 84 12.75 23.34 1.16
C GLU A 84 12.65 23.88 2.60
N LYS A 85 11.92 23.18 3.47
CA LYS A 85 11.75 23.57 4.88
C LYS A 85 13.07 23.63 5.64
N ARG A 86 14.06 22.80 5.27
CA ARG A 86 15.40 22.80 5.90
C ARG A 86 16.28 24.00 5.53
N LYS A 87 15.93 24.74 4.48
CA LYS A 87 16.69 25.93 4.05
C LYS A 87 16.44 27.13 4.97
N TRP A 88 15.45 27.04 5.85
CA TRP A 88 15.07 28.03 6.87
C TRP A 88 15.15 27.38 8.25
#